data_AF-A0A7X0SKY3-F1
#
_entry.id   AF-A0A7X0SKY3-F1
#
_cell.length_a   1.000
_cell.length_b   1.000
_cell.length_c   1.000
_cell.angle_alpha   90.00
_cell.angle_beta   90.00
_cell.angle_gamma   90.00
#
_symmetry.space_group_name_H-M   'P 1'
#
loop_
_entity.id
_entity.type
_entity.pdbx_description
1 polymer ?
#
loop_
_entity_poly.entity_id
_entity_poly.type
_entity_poly.pdbx_seq_one_letter_code
_entity_poly.pdbx_strand_id
1 'polypeptide(L)' 'MEIVKLNGTLAFQVRGGYIKPTGYALKMADGSFVGFAQDAGPYIPIGGRKALQAIVDAGGFTSFDGMVRWSAR' A
#
# COMPACT_ATOMS: atom_id res chain seq x y z
N MET A 1 9.28 5.44 -4.93
CA MET A 1 8.01 4.71 -4.70
C MET A 1 7.52 4.23 -6.04
N GLU A 2 6.96 3.03 -6.11
CA GLU A 2 6.46 2.41 -7.34
C GLU A 2 5.00 2.00 -7.14
N ILE A 3 4.17 2.21 -8.16
CA ILE A 3 2.79 1.73 -8.15
C ILE A 3 2.77 0.28 -8.62
N VAL A 4 2.34 -0.62 -7.74
CA VAL A 4 2.31 -2.07 -8.02
C VAL A 4 0.88 -2.57 -7.98
N LYS A 5 0.53 -3.45 -8.93
CA LYS A 5 -0.75 -4.15 -8.95
C LYS A 5 -0.71 -5.36 -8.02
N LEU A 6 -1.65 -5.42 -7.08
CA LEU A 6 -1.89 -6.57 -6.23
C LEU A 6 -3.01 -7.43 -6.85
N ASN A 7 -2.75 -8.72 -6.99
CA ASN A 7 -3.66 -9.68 -7.62
C ASN A 7 -4.09 -10.80 -6.64
N GLY A 8 -3.99 -10.57 -5.33
CA GLY A 8 -4.34 -11.55 -4.31
C GLY A 8 -3.32 -12.67 -4.12
N THR A 9 -2.12 -12.56 -4.70
CA THR A 9 -1.04 -13.54 -4.48
C THR A 9 -0.25 -13.25 -3.21
N LEU A 10 0.05 -11.98 -2.95
CA LEU A 10 0.79 -11.53 -1.76
C LEU A 10 -0.09 -11.58 -0.51
N ALA A 11 0.44 -12.15 0.57
CA ALA A 11 -0.22 -12.21 1.87
C ALA A 11 0.36 -11.16 2.81
N PHE A 12 -0.50 -10.42 3.51
CA PHE A 12 -0.10 -9.45 4.54
C PHE A 12 -0.64 -9.93 5.89
N GLN A 13 0.24 -10.06 6.87
CA GLN A 13 -0.12 -10.51 8.21
C GLN A 13 -0.99 -9.45 8.89
N VAL A 14 -2.16 -9.82 9.40
CA VAL A 14 -3.03 -8.93 10.19
C VAL A 14 -3.38 -9.61 11.51
N ARG A 15 -4.00 -8.88 12.44
CA ARG A 15 -4.51 -9.47 13.67
C ARG A 15 -5.55 -10.54 13.32
N GLY A 16 -5.26 -11.81 13.64
CA GLY A 16 -6.15 -12.95 13.37
C GLY A 16 -5.87 -13.72 12.09
N GLY A 17 -4.82 -13.40 11.33
CA GLY A 17 -4.43 -14.20 10.16
C GLY A 17 -3.68 -13.39 9.11
N TYR A 18 -4.11 -13.51 7.86
CA TYR A 18 -3.56 -12.78 6.74
C TYR A 18 -4.66 -12.31 5.80
N ILE A 19 -4.40 -11.21 5.08
CA ILE A 19 -5.22 -10.77 3.95
C ILE A 19 -4.46 -10.93 2.64
N LYS A 20 -5.20 -11.12 1.55
CA LYS A 20 -4.67 -11.18 0.18
C LYS A 20 -5.37 -10.14 -0.68
N PRO A 21 -4.97 -8.87 -0.58
CA PRO A 21 -5.70 -7.79 -1.21
C PRO A 21 -5.50 -7.79 -2.73
N THR A 22 -6.50 -7.24 -3.43
CA THR A 22 -6.44 -6.94 -4.86
C THR A 22 -6.54 -5.43 -5.07
N GLY A 23 -5.93 -4.91 -6.13
CA GLY A 23 -5.95 -3.48 -6.44
C GLY A 23 -4.57 -2.94 -6.80
N TYR A 24 -4.31 -1.69 -6.43
CA TYR A 24 -3.01 -1.04 -6.62
C TYR A 24 -2.54 -0.45 -5.30
N ALA A 25 -1.24 -0.58 -5.01
CA ALA A 25 -0.60 -0.05 -3.82
C ALA A 25 0.73 0.63 -4.17
N LEU A 26 1.27 1.42 -3.24
CA LEU A 26 2.60 2.02 -3.35
C LEU A 26 3.63 1.13 -2.66
N LYS A 27 4.58 0.63 -3.44
CA LYS A 27 5.74 -0.12 -3.00
C LYS A 27 6.94 0.81 -2.84
N MET A 28 7.69 0.62 -1.77
CA MET A 28 8.90 1.36 -1.47
C MET A 28 10.15 0.62 -1.96
N ALA A 29 11.29 1.32 -1.98
CA ALA A 29 12.54 0.75 -2.49
C ALA A 29 13.03 -0.47 -1.70
N ASP A 30 12.69 -0.55 -0.41
CA ASP A 30 12.99 -1.68 0.47
C ASP A 30 12.04 -2.89 0.28
N GLY A 31 11.07 -2.77 -0.64
CA GLY A 31 10.10 -3.81 -0.93
C GLY A 31 8.83 -3.77 -0.09
N SER A 32 8.77 -2.92 0.94
CA SER A 32 7.58 -2.72 1.76
C SER A 32 6.52 -1.90 1.05
N PHE A 33 5.28 -1.97 1.53
CA PHE A 33 4.12 -1.27 0.99
C PHE A 33 3.65 -0.21 1.98
N VAL A 34 3.23 0.93 1.46
CA VAL A 34 2.66 2.02 2.25
C VAL A 34 1.27 1.63 2.75
N GLY A 35 0.96 1.91 4.02
CA GLY A 35 -0.38 1.81 4.60
C GLY A 35 -0.59 2.82 5.73
N PHE A 36 -1.79 2.84 6.30
CA PHE A 36 -2.09 3.64 7.48
C PHE A 36 -2.21 2.74 8.72
N ALA A 37 -1.84 3.25 9.90
CA ALA A 37 -1.81 2.47 11.14
C ALA A 37 -3.16 1.86 11.52
N GLN A 38 -4.25 2.43 11.00
CA GLN A 38 -5.63 2.08 11.29
C GLN A 38 -6.20 1.06 10.30
N ASP A 39 -5.48 0.83 9.20
CA ASP A 39 -5.91 -0.07 8.13
C ASP A 39 -5.44 -1.50 8.40
N ALA A 40 -6.22 -2.47 7.94
CA ALA A 40 -5.84 -3.88 7.97
C ALA A 40 -5.03 -4.28 6.73
N GLY A 41 -3.98 -3.52 6.39
CA GLY A 41 -3.12 -3.80 5.22
C GLY A 41 -2.58 -2.57 4.51
N PRO A 42 -1.92 -2.76 3.34
CA PRO A 42 -1.42 -1.65 2.54
C PRO A 42 -2.55 -0.75 2.04
N TYR A 43 -2.22 0.52 1.84
CA TYR A 43 -3.14 1.53 1.32
C TYR A 43 -3.49 1.24 -0.14
N ILE A 44 -4.78 0.98 -0.38
CA ILE A 44 -5.33 0.66 -1.69
C ILE A 44 -6.52 1.60 -1.93
N PRO A 45 -6.32 2.76 -2.57
CA PRO A 45 -7.41 3.70 -2.79
C PRO A 45 -8.41 3.15 -3.80
N ILE A 46 -9.69 3.50 -3.62
CA ILE A 46 -10.78 3.14 -4.54
C ILE A 46 -10.49 3.62 -5.97
N GLY A 47 -9.85 4.78 -6.13
CA GLY A 47 -9.42 5.31 -7.43
C GLY A 47 -8.28 4.53 -8.10
N GLY A 48 -7.75 3.49 -7.44
CA GLY A 48 -6.75 2.56 -7.97
C GLY A 48 -5.48 3.24 -8.47
N ARG A 49 -4.97 2.78 -9.62
CA ARG A 49 -3.73 3.29 -10.22
C ARG A 49 -3.77 4.80 -10.47
N LYS A 50 -4.92 5.36 -10.88
CA LYS A 50 -5.04 6.80 -11.19
C LYS A 50 -4.86 7.65 -9.94
N ALA A 51 -5.47 7.25 -8.82
CA ALA A 51 -5.31 7.95 -7.55
C ALA A 51 -3.85 7.91 -7.07
N LEU A 52 -3.21 6.75 -7.16
CA LEU A 52 -1.79 6.62 -6.78
C LEU A 52 -0.86 7.40 -7.70
N GLN A 53 -1.14 7.44 -9.01
CA GLN A 53 -0.35 8.23 -9.95
C GLN A 53 -0.46 9.71 -9.64
N ALA A 54 -1.66 10.21 -9.33
CA ALA A 54 -1.84 11.61 -8.91
C ALA A 54 -1.02 11.96 -7.65
N ILE A 55 -0.90 11.03 -6.69
CA ILE A 55 -0.04 11.21 -5.50
C ILE A 55 1.44 11.29 -5.91
N VAL A 56 1.90 10.38 -6.76
CA VAL A 56 3.30 10.36 -7.23
C VAL A 56 3.62 11.61 -8.05
N ASP A 57 2.73 12.02 -8.96
CA ASP A 57 2.88 13.20 -9.81
C ASP A 57 2.91 14.50 -9.00
N ALA A 58 2.20 14.53 -7.85
CA ALA A 58 2.24 15.64 -6.90
C ALA A 58 3.52 15.67 -6.03
N GLY A 59 4.47 14.75 -6.23
CA GLY A 59 5.71 14.65 -5.46
C GLY A 59 5.65 13.68 -4.28
N GLY A 60 4.56 12.91 -4.13
CA GLY A 60 4.38 11.92 -3.07
C GLY A 60 3.59 12.44 -1.87
N PHE A 61 3.97 11.98 -0.68
CA PHE A 61 3.29 12.34 0.57
C PHE A 61 3.97 13.55 1.22
N THR A 62 3.16 14.48 1.74
CA THR A 62 3.64 15.67 2.48
C THR A 62 4.08 15.35 3.90
N SER A 63 3.58 14.24 4.47
CA SER A 63 3.95 13.72 5.79
C SER A 63 3.78 12.21 5.79
N PHE A 64 4.55 11.53 6.64
CA PHE A 64 4.42 10.09 6.92
C PHE A 64 3.81 9.81 8.30
N ASP A 65 3.32 10.84 8.99
CA ASP A 65 2.67 10.66 10.28
C ASP A 65 1.41 9.79 10.16
N GLY A 66 1.22 8.87 11.11
CA GLY A 66 0.16 7.85 11.07
C GLY A 66 0.29 6.79 9.97
N MET A 67 1.36 6.82 9.17
CA MET A 67 1.62 5.80 8.13
C MET A 67 2.48 4.65 8.68
N VAL A 68 2.23 3.45 8.17
CA VAL A 68 2.97 2.23 8.51
C VAL A 68 3.47 1.55 7.24
N ARG A 69 4.47 0.68 7.41
CA ARG A 69 5.04 -0.13 6.33
C ARG A 69 4.58 -1.57 6.47
N TRP A 70 4.04 -2.11 5.39
CA TRP A 70 3.57 -3.48 5.31
C TRP A 70 4.53 -4.32 4.48
N SER A 71 5.01 -5.43 5.04
CA SER A 71 5.80 -6.41 4.29
C SER A 71 4.89 -7.55 3.83
N ALA A 72 4.99 -7.90 2.55
CA ALA A 72 4.36 -9.11 2.03
C ALA A 72 5.13 -10.36 2.50
N ARG A 73 4.41 -11.44 2.79
CA ARG A 73 4.94 -12.80 2.98
C ARG A 73 4.81 -13.63 1.71
#